data_AF-A0A357QMZ2-F1
#
_entry.id   AF-A0A357QMZ2-F1
#
_cell.length_a   1.000
_cell.length_b   1.000
_cell.length_c   1.000
_cell.angle_alpha   90.00
_cell.angle_beta   90.00
_cell.angle_gamma   90.00
#
_symmetry.space_group_name_H-M   'P 1'
#
loop_
_entity.id
_entity.type
_entity.pdbx_description
1 polymer ?
#
loop_
_entity_poly.entity_id
_entity_poly.type
_entity_poly.pdbx_seq_one_letter_code
_entity_poly.pdbx_strand_id
1 'polypeptide(L)'
;MVVFPKAKINIGLNIVEKRPDGFHNIETVFYSIGLSDVLEIIPSKKTAFFNEGIKVDGDPEKNLVMKAYRALEKKYKLPPVEIYLFKKIPFGSGLGGGSSDAAETIVLLNSLFGLKMSDEQQHEIASGLGSDCSFFIKKVPCFASGKGEILETSEISLKDKHLLLVCPETKVNTATAYSGVTPQKPSESLKKLIHSPIEKWKDLIVNDFEKSIFITFPELEKIKNQLYKDGAIYASMSGSGSSVYGIFDDLPQKFSFSKAFNYSEKLSI
;
A
#
# COMPACT_ATOMS: atom_id res chain seq x y z
N MET A 1 -17.43 15.46 4.75
CA MET A 1 -16.10 15.86 4.22
C MET A 1 -15.60 14.71 3.37
N VAL A 2 -15.08 15.01 2.18
CA VAL A 2 -14.62 14.00 1.21
C VAL A 2 -13.09 14.04 1.11
N VAL A 3 -12.46 12.86 1.09
CA VAL A 3 -11.01 12.67 0.85
C VAL A 3 -10.79 11.54 -0.14
N PHE A 4 -9.55 11.43 -0.61
CA PHE A 4 -9.14 10.47 -1.64
C PHE A 4 -8.00 9.59 -1.12
N PRO A 5 -8.31 8.52 -0.36
CA PRO A 5 -7.30 7.61 0.18
C PRO A 5 -6.45 7.02 -0.95
N LYS A 6 -5.15 7.35 -0.95
CA LYS A 6 -4.21 6.95 -2.01
C LYS A 6 -3.70 5.54 -1.81
N ALA A 7 -3.36 4.86 -2.89
CA ALA A 7 -2.65 3.60 -2.86
C ALA A 7 -1.15 3.82 -2.63
N LYS A 8 -0.43 2.74 -2.36
CA LYS A 8 1.03 2.73 -2.31
C LYS A 8 1.61 1.64 -3.19
N ILE A 9 2.90 1.77 -3.47
CA ILE A 9 3.76 0.69 -3.94
C ILE A 9 4.89 0.45 -2.94
N ASN A 10 5.50 -0.74 -3.00
CA ASN A 10 6.75 -1.06 -2.32
C ASN A 10 7.90 -0.99 -3.33
N ILE A 11 8.86 -0.10 -3.13
CA ILE A 11 10.10 -0.05 -3.90
C ILE A 11 11.15 -0.87 -3.14
N GLY A 12 11.23 -2.14 -3.49
CA GLY A 12 11.97 -3.14 -2.71
C GLY A 12 11.22 -3.59 -1.46
N LEU A 13 11.39 -4.87 -1.12
CA LEU A 13 10.85 -5.46 0.09
C LEU A 13 11.72 -6.66 0.48
N ASN A 14 12.48 -6.53 1.56
CA ASN A 14 13.29 -7.60 2.12
C ASN A 14 12.64 -8.18 3.38
N ILE A 15 12.61 -9.51 3.48
CA ILE A 15 12.19 -10.22 4.69
C ILE A 15 13.45 -10.57 5.49
N VAL A 16 13.76 -9.75 6.51
CA VAL A 16 15.05 -9.75 7.20
C VAL A 16 15.19 -10.95 8.14
N GLU A 17 14.20 -11.18 8.99
CA GLU A 17 14.20 -12.26 9.98
C GLU A 17 12.78 -12.60 10.44
N LYS A 18 12.61 -13.83 10.96
CA LYS A 18 11.37 -14.25 11.62
C LYS A 18 11.43 -13.90 13.10
N ARG A 19 10.34 -13.34 13.61
CA ARG A 19 10.22 -12.87 14.99
C ARG A 19 9.62 -13.95 15.91
N PRO A 20 9.86 -13.87 17.23
CA PRO A 20 9.23 -14.76 18.21
C PRO A 20 7.70 -14.65 18.27
N ASP A 21 7.14 -13.49 17.91
CA ASP A 21 5.70 -13.22 17.88
C ASP A 21 4.98 -13.78 16.63
N GLY A 22 5.71 -14.51 15.76
CA GLY A 22 5.17 -15.13 14.55
C GLY A 22 5.17 -14.21 13.32
N PHE A 23 5.53 -12.93 13.46
CA PHE A 23 5.69 -12.01 12.33
C PHE A 23 7.12 -12.05 11.75
N HIS A 24 7.39 -11.16 10.79
CA HIS A 24 8.72 -10.97 10.21
C HIS A 24 9.14 -9.51 10.35
N ASN A 25 10.43 -9.28 10.58
CA ASN A 25 11.02 -7.98 10.37
C ASN A 25 11.28 -7.80 8.87
N ILE A 26 10.95 -6.62 8.33
CA ILE A 26 11.10 -6.27 6.92
C ILE A 26 11.94 -5.00 6.75
N GLU A 27 12.48 -4.82 5.55
CA GLU A 27 12.91 -3.52 5.03
C GLU A 27 12.12 -3.23 3.76
N THR A 28 11.46 -2.07 3.66
CA THR A 28 10.77 -1.68 2.42
C THR A 28 10.75 -0.16 2.28
N VAL A 29 10.65 0.36 1.06
CA VAL A 29 10.35 1.77 0.82
C VAL A 29 8.91 1.89 0.35
N PHE A 30 8.07 2.51 1.18
CA PHE A 30 6.70 2.85 0.80
C PHE A 30 6.70 4.14 -0.01
N TYR A 31 5.99 4.11 -1.14
CA TYR A 31 5.81 5.27 -2.00
C TYR A 31 4.33 5.39 -2.37
N SER A 32 3.72 6.55 -2.13
CA SER A 32 2.30 6.78 -2.41
C SER A 32 2.07 7.13 -3.88
N ILE A 33 1.03 6.57 -4.47
CA ILE A 33 0.68 6.76 -5.89
C ILE A 33 -0.69 7.46 -6.00
N GLY A 34 -1.01 8.05 -7.15
CA GLY A 34 -2.24 8.83 -7.33
C GLY A 34 -3.52 8.02 -7.46
N LEU A 35 -3.42 6.70 -7.64
CA LEU A 35 -4.57 5.80 -7.62
C LEU A 35 -5.23 5.90 -6.23
N SER A 36 -6.52 6.26 -6.19
CA SER A 36 -7.22 6.48 -4.93
C SER A 36 -8.63 5.89 -4.92
N ASP A 37 -9.08 5.57 -3.70
CA ASP A 37 -10.49 5.42 -3.37
C ASP A 37 -11.15 6.80 -3.17
N VAL A 38 -12.45 6.81 -2.83
CA VAL A 38 -13.17 8.02 -2.38
C VAL A 38 -13.82 7.70 -1.04
N LEU A 39 -13.54 8.51 -0.02
CA LEU A 39 -14.08 8.35 1.32
C LEU A 39 -14.79 9.64 1.74
N GLU A 40 -16.05 9.51 2.13
CA GLU A 40 -16.84 10.61 2.69
C GLU A 40 -17.35 10.23 4.08
N ILE A 41 -17.22 11.17 5.02
CA ILE A 41 -17.79 11.05 6.36
C ILE A 41 -18.65 12.29 6.64
N ILE A 42 -19.91 12.06 7.04
CA ILE A 42 -20.85 13.12 7.39
C ILE A 42 -21.50 12.85 8.76
N PRO A 43 -21.75 13.88 9.59
CA PRO A 43 -22.54 13.73 10.79
C PRO A 43 -23.94 13.17 10.49
N SER A 44 -24.42 12.24 11.30
CA SER A 44 -25.75 11.65 11.17
C SER A 44 -26.39 11.40 12.54
N LYS A 45 -27.67 11.00 12.54
CA LYS A 45 -28.40 10.58 13.75
C LYS A 45 -28.04 9.15 14.16
N LYS A 46 -27.49 8.35 13.25
CA LYS A 46 -27.10 6.96 13.49
C LYS A 46 -25.81 6.65 12.74
N THR A 47 -24.98 5.78 13.31
CA THR A 47 -23.76 5.34 12.64
C THR A 47 -24.12 4.31 11.57
N ALA A 48 -23.68 4.54 10.34
CA ALA A 48 -23.84 3.58 9.24
C ALA A 48 -22.65 3.62 8.28
N PHE A 49 -22.42 2.49 7.60
CA PHE A 49 -21.36 2.32 6.63
C PHE A 49 -21.92 1.84 5.31
N PHE A 50 -21.51 2.51 4.24
CA PHE A 50 -21.92 2.22 2.87
C PHE A 50 -20.66 2.02 2.02
N ASN A 51 -20.63 0.93 1.26
CA ASN A 51 -19.51 0.60 0.39
C ASN A 51 -20.00 0.36 -1.03
N GLU A 52 -19.46 1.13 -1.97
CA GLU A 52 -19.75 1.06 -3.40
C GLU A 52 -18.48 0.82 -4.23
N GLY A 53 -18.62 0.56 -5.53
CA GLY A 53 -17.51 0.26 -6.42
C GLY A 53 -17.10 -1.22 -6.35
N ILE A 54 -15.83 -1.51 -6.06
CA ILE A 54 -15.39 -2.88 -5.81
C ILE A 54 -16.11 -3.42 -4.57
N LYS A 55 -16.86 -4.50 -4.74
CA LYS A 55 -17.58 -5.15 -3.64
C LYS A 55 -16.61 -5.64 -2.58
N VAL A 56 -16.83 -5.19 -1.35
CA VAL A 56 -16.15 -5.69 -0.15
C VAL A 56 -17.13 -6.61 0.56
N ASP A 57 -16.98 -7.92 0.32
CA ASP A 57 -17.82 -8.93 0.95
C ASP A 57 -17.44 -9.13 2.42
N GLY A 58 -18.44 -9.27 3.28
CA GLY A 58 -18.26 -9.58 4.70
C GLY A 58 -19.04 -8.66 5.63
N ASP A 59 -18.87 -8.89 6.93
CA ASP A 59 -19.44 -8.07 7.98
C ASP A 59 -18.82 -6.65 7.94
N PRO A 60 -19.62 -5.58 7.78
CA PRO A 60 -19.15 -4.20 7.80
C PRO A 60 -18.27 -3.85 9.01
N GLU A 61 -18.53 -4.42 10.19
CA GLU A 61 -17.74 -4.14 11.40
C GLU A 61 -16.33 -4.76 11.34
N LYS A 62 -16.08 -5.70 10.42
CA LYS A 62 -14.73 -6.23 10.16
C LYS A 62 -13.90 -5.35 9.23
N ASN A 63 -14.53 -4.39 8.53
CA ASN A 63 -13.84 -3.44 7.66
C ASN A 63 -12.90 -2.53 8.48
N LEU A 64 -11.70 -2.25 7.96
CA LEU A 64 -10.71 -1.42 8.65
C LEU A 64 -11.20 0.02 8.87
N VAL A 65 -12.05 0.56 7.99
CA VAL A 65 -12.70 1.87 8.17
C VAL A 65 -13.58 1.87 9.42
N MET A 66 -14.43 0.85 9.58
CA MET A 66 -15.26 0.71 10.76
C MET A 66 -14.43 0.46 12.01
N LYS A 67 -13.38 -0.37 11.93
CA LYS A 67 -12.45 -0.55 13.05
C LYS A 67 -11.75 0.75 13.46
N ALA A 68 -11.37 1.60 12.50
CA ALA A 68 -10.82 2.92 12.77
C ALA A 68 -11.82 3.82 13.50
N TYR A 69 -13.07 3.92 12.98
CA TYR A 69 -14.14 4.66 13.65
C TYR A 69 -14.36 4.16 15.09
N ARG A 70 -14.49 2.83 15.29
CA ARG A 70 -14.69 2.22 16.61
C ARG A 70 -13.51 2.43 17.55
N ALA A 71 -12.28 2.45 17.04
CA ALA A 71 -11.10 2.74 17.83
C ALA A 71 -11.14 4.17 18.39
N LEU A 72 -11.55 5.14 17.58
CA LEU A 72 -11.72 6.52 18.04
C LEU A 72 -12.95 6.67 18.95
N GLU A 73 -14.07 6.02 18.65
CA GLU A 73 -15.29 6.05 19.49
C GLU A 73 -15.06 5.51 20.91
N LYS A 74 -14.14 4.56 21.08
CA LYS A 74 -13.74 4.08 22.42
C LYS A 74 -12.94 5.10 23.21
N LYS A 75 -12.16 5.94 22.54
CA LYS A 75 -11.26 6.94 23.16
C LYS A 75 -11.92 8.32 23.30
N TYR A 76 -12.85 8.63 22.42
CA TYR A 76 -13.54 9.91 22.30
C TYR A 76 -15.05 9.68 22.22
N LYS A 77 -15.84 10.55 22.87
CA LYS A 77 -17.30 10.55 22.69
C LYS A 77 -17.66 11.14 21.33
N LEU A 78 -17.53 10.34 20.29
CA LEU A 78 -17.87 10.74 18.92
C LEU A 78 -19.39 10.78 18.73
N PRO A 79 -19.95 11.80 18.07
CA PRO A 79 -21.32 11.74 17.60
C PRO A 79 -21.42 10.76 16.40
N PRO A 80 -22.61 10.22 16.12
CA PRO A 80 -22.80 9.28 15.02
C PRO A 80 -22.49 9.90 13.65
N VAL A 81 -22.01 9.06 12.73
CA VAL A 81 -21.67 9.46 11.35
C VAL A 81 -22.13 8.43 10.33
N GLU A 82 -22.44 8.89 9.13
CA GLU A 82 -22.51 8.03 7.96
C GLU A 82 -21.16 8.07 7.25
N ILE A 83 -20.65 6.90 6.90
CA ILE A 83 -19.38 6.71 6.21
C ILE A 83 -19.66 6.07 4.85
N TYR A 84 -19.29 6.76 3.78
CA TYR A 84 -19.43 6.31 2.40
C TYR A 84 -18.05 6.04 1.82
N LEU A 85 -17.81 4.82 1.38
CA LEU A 85 -16.57 4.40 0.75
C LEU A 85 -16.84 3.92 -0.67
N PHE A 86 -16.24 4.57 -1.66
CA PHE A 86 -16.24 4.09 -3.04
C PHE A 86 -14.88 3.47 -3.38
N LYS A 87 -14.84 2.14 -3.47
CA LYS A 87 -13.63 1.36 -3.69
C LYS A 87 -13.27 1.28 -5.17
N LYS A 88 -12.06 1.72 -5.48
CA LYS A 88 -11.38 1.62 -6.78
C LYS A 88 -10.06 0.87 -6.68
N ILE A 89 -9.33 0.96 -5.56
CA ILE A 89 -8.06 0.27 -5.38
C ILE A 89 -8.34 -1.25 -5.28
N PRO A 90 -7.76 -2.08 -6.17
CA PRO A 90 -7.97 -3.52 -6.13
C PRO A 90 -7.63 -4.13 -4.77
N PHE A 91 -8.52 -4.97 -4.23
CA PHE A 91 -8.33 -5.61 -2.93
C PHE A 91 -7.28 -6.73 -2.99
N GLY A 92 -6.51 -6.92 -1.91
CA GLY A 92 -5.55 -8.02 -1.81
C GLY A 92 -4.42 -7.97 -2.85
N SER A 93 -4.14 -6.77 -3.37
CA SER A 93 -3.26 -6.53 -4.51
C SER A 93 -1.88 -5.98 -4.13
N GLY A 94 -1.61 -5.84 -2.83
CA GLY A 94 -0.35 -5.29 -2.31
C GLY A 94 -0.28 -3.76 -2.30
N LEU A 95 -1.38 -3.07 -2.60
CA LEU A 95 -1.43 -1.60 -2.77
C LEU A 95 -1.88 -0.82 -1.53
N GLY A 96 -2.18 -1.48 -0.42
CA GLY A 96 -2.51 -0.83 0.86
C GLY A 96 -3.85 -0.08 0.89
N GLY A 97 -4.76 -0.29 -0.07
CA GLY A 97 -6.02 0.49 -0.16
C GLY A 97 -6.85 0.50 1.12
N GLY A 98 -7.13 -0.68 1.71
CA GLY A 98 -7.89 -0.74 2.97
C GLY A 98 -7.17 -0.11 4.18
N SER A 99 -5.84 -0.12 4.19
CA SER A 99 -5.03 0.55 5.20
C SER A 99 -5.08 2.07 5.03
N SER A 100 -5.09 2.55 3.78
CA SER A 100 -5.27 3.96 3.44
C SER A 100 -6.65 4.46 3.86
N ASP A 101 -7.71 3.72 3.52
CA ASP A 101 -9.09 4.06 3.90
C ASP A 101 -9.24 4.23 5.43
N ALA A 102 -8.63 3.32 6.19
CA ALA A 102 -8.66 3.35 7.65
C ALA A 102 -7.87 4.52 8.24
N ALA A 103 -6.67 4.79 7.73
CA ALA A 103 -5.86 5.92 8.16
C ALA A 103 -6.54 7.26 7.85
N GLU A 104 -7.10 7.42 6.65
CA GLU A 104 -7.83 8.62 6.26
C GLU A 104 -9.13 8.79 7.07
N THR A 105 -9.75 7.69 7.51
CA THR A 105 -10.88 7.75 8.46
C THR A 105 -10.45 8.37 9.79
N ILE A 106 -9.28 8.00 10.33
CA ILE A 106 -8.72 8.60 11.56
C ILE A 106 -8.48 10.10 11.36
N VAL A 107 -7.82 10.48 10.26
CA VAL A 107 -7.50 11.88 9.92
C VAL A 107 -8.77 12.71 9.76
N LEU A 108 -9.76 12.18 9.02
CA LEU A 108 -11.04 12.85 8.80
C LEU A 108 -11.81 13.06 10.09
N LEU A 109 -11.94 12.04 10.94
CA LEU A 109 -12.66 12.16 12.21
C LEU A 109 -11.95 13.10 13.19
N ASN A 110 -10.62 13.11 13.20
CA ASN A 110 -9.82 14.07 13.97
C ASN A 110 -10.17 15.51 13.58
N SER A 111 -10.22 15.78 12.27
CA SER A 111 -10.54 17.10 11.72
C SER A 111 -12.01 17.47 11.95
N LEU A 112 -12.94 16.59 11.57
CA LEU A 112 -14.38 16.80 11.61
C LEU A 112 -14.88 17.12 13.02
N PHE A 113 -14.32 16.47 14.04
CA PHE A 113 -14.70 16.65 15.44
C PHE A 113 -13.71 17.47 16.26
N GLY A 114 -12.66 18.00 15.63
CA GLY A 114 -11.66 18.83 16.31
C GLY A 114 -11.03 18.11 17.51
N LEU A 115 -10.68 16.83 17.37
CA LEU A 115 -10.16 16.00 18.48
C LEU A 115 -8.74 16.41 18.91
N LYS A 116 -8.05 17.22 18.07
CA LYS A 116 -6.70 17.75 18.30
C LYS A 116 -5.66 16.65 18.57
N MET A 117 -5.81 15.51 17.92
CA MET A 117 -4.80 14.45 17.99
C MET A 117 -3.53 14.88 17.27
N SER A 118 -2.37 14.65 17.88
CA SER A 118 -1.07 14.79 17.19
C SER A 118 -0.89 13.69 16.14
N ASP A 119 0.08 13.86 15.25
CA ASP A 119 0.44 12.85 14.26
C ASP A 119 0.83 11.53 14.95
N GLU A 120 1.56 11.59 16.07
CA GLU A 120 2.00 10.43 16.84
C GLU A 120 0.80 9.65 17.41
N GLN A 121 -0.21 10.36 17.94
CA GLN A 121 -1.42 9.74 18.47
C GLN A 121 -2.25 9.07 17.36
N GLN A 122 -2.31 9.68 16.18
CA GLN A 122 -2.97 9.08 15.02
C GLN A 122 -2.21 7.84 14.54
N HIS A 123 -0.88 7.91 14.53
CA HIS A 123 0.01 6.82 14.13
C HIS A 123 -0.08 5.62 15.07
N GLU A 124 -0.17 5.86 16.38
CA GLU A 124 -0.38 4.81 17.39
C GLU A 124 -1.68 4.04 17.12
N ILE A 125 -2.80 4.75 16.91
CA ILE A 125 -4.09 4.12 16.58
C ILE A 125 -4.00 3.35 15.25
N ALA A 126 -3.42 3.97 14.22
CA ALA A 126 -3.30 3.37 12.90
C ALA A 126 -2.48 2.07 12.92
N SER A 127 -1.34 2.06 13.62
CA SER A 127 -0.49 0.87 13.74
C SER A 127 -1.17 -0.32 14.42
N GLY A 128 -2.14 -0.06 15.31
CA GLY A 128 -2.98 -1.10 15.92
C GLY A 128 -4.01 -1.72 14.95
N LEU A 129 -4.31 -1.06 13.83
CA LEU A 129 -5.26 -1.56 12.82
C LEU A 129 -4.58 -2.43 11.76
N GLY A 130 -3.32 -2.13 11.43
CA GLY A 130 -2.51 -2.89 10.47
C GLY A 130 -1.16 -2.22 10.21
N SER A 131 -0.16 -3.02 9.80
CA SER A 131 1.22 -2.54 9.61
C SER A 131 1.34 -1.38 8.62
N ASP A 132 0.59 -1.44 7.50
CA ASP A 132 0.66 -0.41 6.45
C ASP A 132 -0.18 0.85 6.80
N CYS A 133 -1.03 0.82 7.82
CA CYS A 133 -1.94 1.93 8.12
C CYS A 133 -1.20 3.19 8.59
N SER A 134 -0.11 3.01 9.34
CA SER A 134 0.69 4.12 9.86
C SER A 134 1.29 5.00 8.76
N PHE A 135 1.71 4.37 7.65
CA PHE A 135 2.24 5.05 6.47
C PHE A 135 1.28 6.12 5.93
N PHE A 136 -0.01 5.79 5.92
CA PHE A 136 -1.05 6.65 5.33
C PHE A 136 -1.48 7.83 6.21
N ILE A 137 -0.90 8.01 7.40
CA ILE A 137 -1.09 9.24 8.17
C ILE A 137 -0.36 10.40 7.49
N LYS A 138 0.91 10.21 7.11
CA LYS A 138 1.73 11.26 6.46
C LYS A 138 1.76 11.15 4.93
N LYS A 139 1.66 9.94 4.37
CA LYS A 139 1.62 9.67 2.91
C LYS A 139 2.83 10.18 2.13
N VAL A 140 3.94 10.41 2.82
CA VAL A 140 5.24 10.80 2.24
C VAL A 140 6.11 9.56 2.03
N PRO A 141 6.99 9.53 1.01
CA PRO A 141 7.91 8.42 0.83
C PRO A 141 8.71 8.15 2.11
N CYS A 142 8.78 6.88 2.50
CA CYS A 142 9.49 6.50 3.72
C CYS A 142 10.11 5.11 3.59
N PHE A 143 11.26 4.96 4.25
CA PHE A 143 11.77 3.65 4.61
C PHE A 143 10.96 3.12 5.79
N ALA A 144 10.56 1.86 5.72
CA ALA A 144 9.81 1.18 6.75
C ALA A 144 10.55 -0.08 7.21
N SER A 145 10.57 -0.27 8.53
CA SER A 145 11.15 -1.43 9.21
C SER A 145 10.22 -1.99 10.30
N GLY A 146 10.70 -2.94 11.09
CA GLY A 146 9.82 -3.74 11.96
C GLY A 146 8.91 -4.60 11.11
N LYS A 147 7.61 -4.65 11.39
CA LYS A 147 6.61 -5.29 10.50
C LYS A 147 6.10 -4.35 9.39
N GLY A 148 6.73 -3.18 9.24
CA GLY A 148 6.30 -2.08 8.36
C GLY A 148 5.80 -0.84 9.11
N GLU A 149 5.70 -0.90 10.45
CA GLU A 149 5.16 0.18 11.27
C GLU A 149 6.17 1.25 11.70
N ILE A 150 7.47 0.94 11.66
CA ILE A 150 8.53 1.87 12.05
C ILE A 150 8.96 2.63 10.82
N LEU A 151 8.59 3.90 10.73
CA LEU A 151 8.77 4.73 9.54
C LEU A 151 9.86 5.78 9.72
N GLU A 152 10.69 5.92 8.69
CA GLU A 152 11.68 6.97 8.57
C GLU A 152 11.52 7.65 7.20
N THR A 153 11.32 8.97 7.16
CA THR A 153 11.15 9.70 5.90
C THR A 153 12.30 9.44 4.94
N SER A 154 11.99 9.23 3.66
CA SER A 154 12.97 9.07 2.59
C SER A 154 12.87 10.24 1.62
N GLU A 155 14.01 10.75 1.18
CA GLU A 155 14.11 11.84 0.20
C GLU A 155 14.07 11.35 -1.25
N ILE A 156 13.68 10.09 -1.46
CA ILE A 156 13.50 9.54 -2.81
C ILE A 156 12.52 10.40 -3.61
N SER A 157 12.96 10.76 -4.81
CA SER A 157 12.18 11.50 -5.79
C SER A 157 12.10 10.72 -7.09
N LEU A 158 10.88 10.43 -7.54
CA LEU A 158 10.55 9.86 -8.83
C LEU A 158 9.90 10.89 -9.75
N LYS A 159 10.06 12.18 -9.43
CA LYS A 159 9.55 13.29 -10.23
C LYS A 159 9.92 13.10 -11.70
N ASP A 160 8.95 13.39 -12.56
CA ASP A 160 9.05 13.29 -14.01
C ASP A 160 9.19 11.87 -14.57
N LYS A 161 9.21 10.83 -13.73
CA LYS A 161 9.02 9.45 -14.18
C LYS A 161 7.54 9.13 -14.35
N HIS A 162 7.28 8.05 -15.06
CA HIS A 162 5.95 7.50 -15.26
C HIS A 162 5.82 6.14 -14.57
N LEU A 163 4.65 5.88 -13.99
CA LEU A 163 4.29 4.59 -13.42
C LEU A 163 3.27 3.91 -14.33
N LEU A 164 3.47 2.63 -14.61
CA LEU A 164 2.44 1.73 -15.13
C LEU A 164 2.23 0.59 -14.12
N LEU A 165 1.01 0.49 -13.60
CA LEU A 165 0.57 -0.49 -12.64
C LEU A 165 -0.38 -1.49 -13.33
N VAL A 166 -0.10 -2.77 -13.10
CA VAL A 166 -0.87 -3.90 -13.63
C VAL A 166 -1.33 -4.76 -12.46
N CYS A 167 -2.64 -4.84 -12.27
CA CYS A 167 -3.29 -5.61 -11.21
C CYS A 167 -4.10 -6.75 -11.84
N PRO A 168 -3.50 -7.95 -11.99
CA PRO A 168 -4.23 -9.11 -12.50
C PRO A 168 -5.30 -9.59 -11.50
N GLU A 169 -6.25 -10.39 -11.97
CA GLU A 169 -7.29 -11.01 -11.13
C GLU A 169 -6.74 -11.99 -10.08
N THR A 170 -5.49 -12.44 -10.26
CA THR A 170 -4.77 -13.31 -9.32
C THR A 170 -4.82 -12.73 -7.91
N LYS A 171 -5.16 -13.55 -6.92
CA LYS A 171 -5.16 -13.16 -5.50
C LYS A 171 -4.07 -13.92 -4.77
N VAL A 172 -3.09 -13.18 -4.25
CA VAL A 172 -2.03 -13.76 -3.41
C VAL A 172 -2.43 -13.60 -1.95
N ASN A 173 -2.51 -14.72 -1.23
CA ASN A 173 -2.69 -14.68 0.22
C ASN A 173 -1.37 -14.28 0.88
N THR A 174 -1.38 -13.21 1.67
CA THR A 174 -0.18 -12.68 2.33
C THR A 174 0.49 -13.71 3.24
N ALA A 175 -0.27 -14.50 4.02
CA ALA A 175 0.32 -15.53 4.88
C ALA A 175 1.01 -16.64 4.06
N THR A 176 0.41 -17.05 2.93
CA THR A 176 1.04 -17.98 1.99
C THR A 176 2.31 -17.39 1.39
N ALA A 177 2.31 -16.10 1.01
CA ALA A 177 3.50 -15.42 0.49
C ALA A 177 4.65 -15.45 1.50
N TYR A 178 4.39 -15.13 2.78
CA TYR A 178 5.39 -15.22 3.84
C TYR A 178 5.90 -16.64 4.07
N SER A 179 5.03 -17.65 3.97
CA SER A 179 5.44 -19.06 4.14
C SER A 179 6.42 -19.56 3.08
N GLY A 180 6.42 -18.93 1.89
CA GLY A 180 7.30 -19.26 0.78
C GLY A 180 8.66 -18.54 0.81
N VAL A 181 8.92 -17.68 1.79
CA VAL A 181 10.17 -16.92 1.90
C VAL A 181 11.01 -17.45 3.05
N THR A 182 12.30 -17.69 2.78
CA THR A 182 13.30 -17.88 3.84
C THR A 182 13.87 -16.52 4.20
N PRO A 183 13.63 -16.00 5.42
CA PRO A 183 14.14 -14.70 5.82
C PRO A 183 15.66 -14.64 5.74
N GLN A 184 16.16 -13.55 5.18
CA GLN A 184 17.59 -13.32 5.04
C GLN A 184 17.87 -11.82 5.15
N LYS A 185 18.79 -11.46 6.04
CA LYS A 185 19.28 -10.09 6.12
C LYS A 185 20.00 -9.73 4.82
N PRO A 186 19.62 -8.63 4.14
CA PRO A 186 20.29 -8.21 2.92
C PRO A 186 21.74 -7.80 3.24
N SER A 187 22.66 -8.00 2.28
CA SER A 187 24.06 -7.60 2.43
C SER A 187 24.23 -6.09 2.57
N GLU A 188 23.32 -5.33 1.97
CA GLU A 188 23.25 -3.89 2.04
C GLU A 188 21.80 -3.46 2.28
N SER A 189 21.58 -2.52 3.20
CA SER A 189 20.22 -2.09 3.56
C SER A 189 19.53 -1.39 2.40
N LEU A 190 18.23 -1.67 2.23
CA LEU A 190 17.40 -1.01 1.24
C LEU A 190 17.36 0.52 1.46
N LYS A 191 17.48 0.97 2.72
CA LYS A 191 17.58 2.39 3.08
C LYS A 191 18.74 3.09 2.36
N LYS A 192 19.83 2.38 2.08
CA LYS A 192 20.96 2.91 1.32
C LYS A 192 20.79 2.69 -0.18
N LEU A 193 20.36 1.50 -0.59
CA LEU A 193 20.25 1.13 -2.01
C LEU A 193 19.27 2.02 -2.78
N ILE A 194 18.19 2.48 -2.13
CA ILE A 194 17.18 3.36 -2.74
C ILE A 194 17.75 4.69 -3.27
N HIS A 195 18.89 5.14 -2.75
CA HIS A 195 19.57 6.36 -3.21
C HIS A 195 20.56 6.11 -4.35
N SER A 196 20.71 4.87 -4.82
CA SER A 196 21.45 4.57 -6.06
C SER A 196 20.67 5.10 -7.27
N PRO A 197 21.34 5.39 -8.40
CA PRO A 197 20.66 5.69 -9.66
C PRO A 197 19.61 4.63 -10.00
N ILE A 198 18.41 5.06 -10.45
CA ILE A 198 17.26 4.18 -10.70
C ILE A 198 17.58 3.07 -11.71
N GLU A 199 18.49 3.34 -12.64
CA GLU A 199 18.96 2.39 -13.65
C GLU A 199 19.66 1.16 -13.03
N LYS A 200 20.16 1.30 -11.79
CA LYS A 200 20.78 0.19 -11.04
C LYS A 200 19.78 -0.58 -10.18
N TRP A 201 18.55 -0.06 -9.99
CA TRP A 201 17.60 -0.68 -9.06
C TRP A 201 17.18 -2.08 -9.49
N LYS A 202 17.14 -2.35 -10.79
CA LYS A 202 16.83 -3.68 -11.33
C LYS A 202 17.71 -4.78 -10.73
N ASP A 203 18.99 -4.48 -10.51
CA ASP A 203 19.99 -5.43 -10.02
C ASP A 203 20.19 -5.37 -8.50
N LEU A 204 19.80 -4.26 -7.86
CA LEU A 204 20.07 -3.98 -6.44
C LEU A 204 18.82 -4.11 -5.54
N ILE A 205 17.64 -3.77 -6.05
CA ILE A 205 16.41 -3.61 -5.27
C ILE A 205 15.39 -4.67 -5.69
N VAL A 206 15.19 -5.65 -4.82
CA VAL A 206 14.31 -6.79 -5.05
C VAL A 206 13.15 -6.81 -4.07
N ASN A 207 12.11 -7.55 -4.43
CA ASN A 207 11.05 -7.95 -3.53
C ASN A 207 11.19 -9.46 -3.27
N ASP A 208 11.51 -9.85 -2.04
CA ASP A 208 11.81 -11.24 -1.67
C ASP A 208 10.66 -12.21 -1.92
N PHE A 209 9.42 -11.72 -1.95
CA PHE A 209 8.27 -12.55 -2.31
C PHE A 209 8.31 -13.02 -3.76
N GLU A 210 8.92 -12.27 -4.68
CA GLU A 210 8.90 -12.60 -6.11
C GLU A 210 9.46 -14.00 -6.39
N LYS A 211 10.51 -14.42 -5.67
CA LYS A 211 11.15 -15.74 -5.87
C LYS A 211 10.18 -16.91 -5.73
N SER A 212 9.32 -16.89 -4.71
CA SER A 212 8.37 -17.98 -4.44
C SER A 212 7.01 -17.76 -5.10
N ILE A 213 6.57 -16.50 -5.17
CA ILE A 213 5.30 -16.13 -5.78
C ILE A 213 5.34 -16.33 -7.30
N PHE A 214 6.43 -16.03 -7.99
CA PHE A 214 6.53 -16.24 -9.44
C PHE A 214 6.55 -17.73 -9.83
N ILE A 215 7.04 -18.61 -8.96
CA ILE A 215 6.93 -20.06 -9.18
C ILE A 215 5.46 -20.48 -9.10
N THR A 216 4.72 -19.95 -8.12
CA THR A 216 3.31 -20.28 -7.88
C THR A 216 2.37 -19.63 -8.90
N PHE A 217 2.71 -18.41 -9.33
CA PHE A 217 1.94 -17.55 -10.23
C PHE A 217 2.85 -16.99 -11.35
N PRO A 218 3.25 -17.82 -12.33
CA PRO A 218 4.17 -17.41 -13.39
C PRO A 218 3.66 -16.27 -14.27
N GLU A 219 2.35 -16.01 -14.28
CA GLU A 219 1.77 -14.85 -14.95
C GLU A 219 2.28 -13.52 -14.39
N LEU A 220 2.59 -13.44 -13.09
CA LEU A 220 3.13 -12.22 -12.48
C LEU A 220 4.56 -11.94 -12.96
N GLU A 221 5.37 -12.99 -13.11
CA GLU A 221 6.70 -12.89 -13.70
C GLU A 221 6.63 -12.46 -15.17
N LYS A 222 5.69 -13.02 -15.93
CA LYS A 222 5.45 -12.62 -17.33
C LYS A 222 5.08 -11.14 -17.44
N ILE A 223 4.25 -10.62 -16.54
CA ILE A 223 3.91 -9.19 -16.49
C ILE A 223 5.18 -8.36 -16.22
N LYS A 224 5.96 -8.70 -15.18
CA LYS A 224 7.21 -7.98 -14.87
C LYS A 224 8.19 -7.97 -16.04
N ASN A 225 8.39 -9.11 -16.68
CA ASN A 225 9.26 -9.24 -17.84
C ASN A 225 8.74 -8.45 -19.05
N GLN A 226 7.42 -8.40 -19.24
CA GLN A 226 6.82 -7.59 -20.30
C GLN A 226 7.02 -6.09 -20.04
N LEU A 227 6.84 -5.62 -18.81
CA LEU A 227 7.11 -4.23 -18.45
C LEU A 227 8.56 -3.83 -18.77
N TYR A 228 9.54 -4.69 -18.48
CA TYR A 228 10.92 -4.45 -18.89
C TYR A 228 11.12 -4.45 -20.41
N LYS A 229 10.46 -5.35 -21.15
CA LYS A 229 10.50 -5.34 -22.63
C LYS A 229 9.90 -4.07 -23.22
N ASP A 230 8.90 -3.51 -22.54
CA ASP A 230 8.22 -2.27 -22.93
C ASP A 230 9.00 -1.00 -22.52
N GLY A 231 10.17 -1.15 -21.89
CA GLY A 231 11.08 -0.04 -21.59
C GLY A 231 11.08 0.42 -20.13
N ALA A 232 10.55 -0.36 -19.18
CA ALA A 232 10.64 -0.01 -17.77
C ALA A 232 12.12 0.06 -17.33
N ILE A 233 12.49 1.13 -16.64
CA ILE A 233 13.79 1.28 -15.98
C ILE A 233 13.86 0.35 -14.76
N TYR A 234 12.74 0.27 -14.04
CA TYR A 234 12.58 -0.60 -12.89
C TYR A 234 11.17 -1.19 -12.90
N ALA A 235 11.04 -2.47 -12.60
CA ALA A 235 9.76 -3.13 -12.41
C ALA A 235 9.81 -4.10 -11.25
N SER A 236 8.75 -4.15 -10.45
CA SER A 236 8.64 -5.05 -9.30
C SER A 236 7.19 -5.33 -8.93
N MET A 237 6.97 -6.41 -8.19
CA MET A 237 5.72 -6.66 -7.49
C MET A 237 5.58 -5.72 -6.29
N SER A 238 4.39 -5.19 -6.04
CA SER A 238 4.09 -4.40 -4.83
C SER A 238 3.66 -5.29 -3.67
N GLY A 239 4.28 -5.13 -2.50
CA GLY A 239 3.97 -5.90 -1.29
C GLY A 239 4.09 -7.40 -1.54
N SER A 240 3.15 -8.19 -1.01
CA SER A 240 3.03 -9.63 -1.31
C SER A 240 2.38 -9.92 -2.66
N GLY A 241 2.15 -8.91 -3.51
CA GLY A 241 1.38 -9.03 -4.74
C GLY A 241 -0.14 -8.96 -4.52
N SER A 242 -0.93 -9.15 -5.57
CA SER A 242 -0.54 -9.57 -6.93
C SER A 242 -0.15 -8.44 -7.89
N SER A 243 -0.21 -7.17 -7.49
CA SER A 243 0.10 -6.08 -8.42
C SER A 243 1.57 -6.05 -8.80
N VAL A 244 1.84 -5.82 -10.08
CA VAL A 244 3.18 -5.57 -10.62
C VAL A 244 3.18 -4.19 -11.25
N TYR A 245 4.25 -3.43 -11.04
CA TYR A 245 4.40 -2.10 -11.62
C TYR A 245 5.73 -1.95 -12.33
N GLY A 246 5.78 -1.01 -13.26
CA GLY A 246 7.00 -0.53 -13.92
C GLY A 246 7.11 0.99 -13.80
N ILE A 247 8.34 1.47 -13.69
CA ILE A 247 8.73 2.88 -13.70
C ILE A 247 9.46 3.14 -15.01
N PHE A 248 9.09 4.22 -15.69
CA PHE A 248 9.55 4.57 -17.04
C PHE A 248 9.98 6.04 -17.10
N ASP A 249 10.85 6.38 -18.06
CA ASP A 249 11.04 7.78 -18.47
C ASP A 249 9.82 8.26 -19.26
N ASP A 250 9.35 7.45 -20.20
CA ASP A 250 8.14 7.68 -20.99
C ASP A 250 7.28 6.41 -21.00
N LEU A 251 5.96 6.56 -20.91
CA LEU A 251 5.06 5.40 -21.01
C LEU A 251 5.17 4.75 -22.41
N PRO A 252 5.06 3.42 -22.50
CA PRO A 252 5.00 2.75 -23.79
C PRO A 252 3.75 3.21 -24.58
N GLN A 253 3.90 3.40 -25.89
CA GLN A 253 2.80 3.88 -26.76
C GLN A 253 1.55 3.00 -26.71
N LYS A 254 1.73 1.70 -26.47
CA LYS A 254 0.66 0.73 -26.27
C LYS A 254 1.07 -0.25 -25.19
N PHE A 255 0.20 -0.44 -24.21
CA PHE A 255 0.27 -1.53 -23.26
C PHE A 255 -1.14 -2.10 -23.11
N SER A 256 -1.27 -3.42 -23.08
CA SER A 256 -2.55 -4.09 -22.86
C SER A 256 -2.34 -5.40 -22.15
N PHE A 257 -2.45 -5.35 -20.83
CA PHE A 257 -2.57 -6.55 -20.01
C PHE A 257 -4.05 -6.92 -19.94
N SER A 258 -4.51 -7.76 -20.88
CA SER A 258 -5.89 -8.23 -20.92
C SER A 258 -6.21 -9.00 -19.63
N LYS A 259 -7.40 -8.79 -19.05
CA LYS A 259 -7.83 -9.35 -17.75
C LYS A 259 -7.04 -8.85 -16.54
N ALA A 260 -6.57 -7.61 -16.60
CA ALA A 260 -6.01 -6.90 -15.47
C ALA A 260 -6.62 -5.50 -15.37
N PHE A 261 -6.73 -5.01 -14.14
CA PHE A 261 -6.90 -3.59 -13.91
C PHE A 261 -5.56 -2.90 -14.22
N ASN A 262 -5.58 -1.89 -15.07
CA ASN A 262 -4.40 -1.14 -15.49
C ASN A 262 -4.54 0.30 -15.01
N TYR A 263 -3.47 0.87 -14.45
CA TYR A 263 -3.42 2.27 -14.03
C TYR A 263 -2.07 2.85 -14.43
N SER A 264 -2.04 4.09 -14.90
CA SER A 264 -0.80 4.78 -15.20
C SER A 264 -0.87 6.23 -14.77
N GLU A 265 0.26 6.78 -14.36
CA GLU A 265 0.37 8.19 -14.02
C GLU A 265 1.77 8.74 -14.26
N LYS A 266 1.88 10.07 -14.28
CA LYS A 266 3.16 10.76 -14.14
C LYS A 266 3.41 11.04 -12.65
N LEU A 267 4.55 10.63 -12.14
CA LEU A 267 4.92 10.77 -10.74
C LEU A 267 5.38 12.21 -10.44
N SER A 268 4.88 12.75 -9.34
CA SER A 268 5.04 14.17 -8.97
C SER A 268 6.10 14.44 -7.91
N ILE A 269 6.52 13.40 -7.17
CA ILE A 269 7.51 13.49 -6.09
C ILE A 269 8.65 12.56 -6.41
#